data_AF-A0AAX4L099-F1
#
_entry.id   AF-A0AAX4L099-F1
#
_cell.length_a   1.000
_cell.length_b   1.000
_cell.length_c   1.000
_cell.angle_alpha   90.00
_cell.angle_beta   90.00
_cell.angle_gamma   90.00
#
_symmetry.space_group_name_H-M   'P 1'
#
loop_
_entity.id
_entity.type
_entity.pdbx_description
1 polymer ?
#
loop_
_entity_poly.entity_id
_entity_poly.type
_entity_poly.pdbx_seq_one_letter_code
_entity_poly.pdbx_strand_id
1 'polypeptide(L)' 'MTEKKTRYKYGDIIIRERKGRYYVYKLETINGKVKERYIGPLDDVVETYEKFRSGG' A
#
# COMPACT_ATOMS: atom_id res chain seq x y z
N MET A 1 12.39 17.08 16.72
CA MET A 1 12.17 17.02 15.26
C MET A 1 11.79 15.59 14.93
N THR A 2 10.49 15.28 14.90
CA THR A 2 10.02 13.91 14.68
C THR A 2 10.19 13.59 13.20
N GLU A 3 11.08 12.64 12.85
CA GLU A 3 11.16 12.10 11.50
C GLU A 3 9.76 11.66 11.09
N LYS A 4 9.17 12.35 10.09
CA LYS A 4 7.86 11.96 9.57
C LYS A 4 7.99 10.51 9.09
N LYS A 5 7.23 9.60 9.70
CA LYS A 5 7.15 8.20 9.23
C LYS A 5 6.58 8.22 7.82
N THR A 6 7.44 8.05 6.84
CA THR A 6 7.09 7.95 5.41
C THR A 6 6.71 6.53 5.00
N ARG A 7 6.69 5.58 5.96
CA ARG A 7 6.36 4.17 5.75
C ARG A 7 5.44 3.67 6.86
N TYR A 8 4.30 3.12 6.46
CA TYR A 8 3.32 2.47 7.31
C TYR A 8 3.24 0.99 6.91
N LYS A 9 3.12 0.08 7.88
CA LYS A 9 3.00 -1.36 7.66
C LYS A 9 1.76 -1.89 8.39
N TYR A 10 0.91 -2.60 7.66
CA TYR A 10 -0.32 -3.22 8.14
C TYR A 10 -0.35 -4.67 7.67
N GLY A 11 0.07 -5.61 8.52
CA GLY A 11 0.26 -7.00 8.12
C GLY A 11 1.24 -7.11 6.93
N ASP A 12 0.75 -7.66 5.82
CA ASP A 12 1.49 -7.77 4.57
C ASP A 12 1.40 -6.52 3.68
N ILE A 13 0.66 -5.49 4.07
CA ILE A 13 0.54 -4.25 3.29
C ILE A 13 1.50 -3.19 3.80
N ILE A 14 2.13 -2.47 2.86
CA ILE A 14 3.01 -1.35 3.13
C ILE A 14 2.49 -0.13 2.36
N ILE A 15 2.35 1.00 3.06
CA ILE A 15 2.02 2.29 2.47
C ILE A 15 3.23 3.20 2.59
N ARG A 16 3.65 3.81 1.48
CA ARG A 16 4.78 4.74 1.44
C ARG A 16 4.34 6.11 0.98
N GLU A 17 4.78 7.14 1.69
CA GLU A 17 4.65 8.53 1.25
C GLU A 17 5.84 8.91 0.37
N ARG A 18 5.57 9.44 -0.82
CA ARG A 18 6.57 10.00 -1.71
C ARG A 18 6.02 11.27 -2.35
N LYS A 19 6.68 12.40 -2.07
CA LYS A 19 6.30 13.73 -2.59
C LYS A 19 4.80 14.06 -2.35
N GLY A 20 4.28 13.76 -1.16
CA GLY A 20 2.88 14.02 -0.79
C GLY A 20 1.86 13.05 -1.41
N ARG A 21 2.30 11.99 -2.09
CA ARG A 21 1.44 10.91 -2.59
C ARG A 21 1.71 9.62 -1.85
N TYR A 22 0.65 8.84 -1.62
CA TYR A 22 0.74 7.54 -0.96
C TYR A 22 0.65 6.40 -1.97
N TYR A 23 1.52 5.41 -1.79
CA TYR A 23 1.65 4.26 -2.68
C TYR A 23 1.56 2.97 -1.86
N VAL A 24 0.80 2.00 -2.37
CA VAL A 24 0.51 0.73 -1.70
C VAL A 24 1.35 -0.39 -2.30
N TYR A 25 1.94 -1.18 -1.41
CA TYR A 25 2.72 -2.36 -1.71
C TYR A 25 2.22 -3.54 -0.88
N LYS A 26 2.33 -4.76 -1.41
CA LYS A 26 2.06 -6.00 -0.72
C LYS A 26 3.36 -6.79 -0.56
N LEU A 27 3.60 -7.30 0.63
CA LEU A 27 4.66 -8.24 0.94
C LEU A 27 4.20 -9.62 0.46
N GLU A 28 4.95 -10.20 -0.46
CA GLU A 28 4.71 -11.54 -0.98
C GLU A 28 5.99 -12.36 -0.84
N THR A 29 5.87 -13.56 -0.26
CA THR A 29 6.98 -14.51 -0.19
C THR A 29 7.02 -15.32 -1.47
N ILE A 30 8.03 -15.08 -2.31
CA ILE A 30 8.24 -15.81 -3.56
C ILE A 30 9.54 -16.58 -3.42
N ASN A 31 9.45 -17.91 -3.49
CA ASN A 31 10.60 -18.81 -3.43
C ASN A 31 11.46 -18.60 -2.16
N GLY A 32 10.80 -18.45 -1.01
CA GLY A 32 11.44 -18.22 0.30
C GLY A 32 11.98 -16.79 0.53
N LYS A 33 11.82 -15.87 -0.44
CA LYS A 33 12.25 -14.48 -0.32
C LYS A 33 11.04 -13.55 -0.25
N VAL A 34 11.01 -12.70 0.77
CA VAL A 34 10.01 -11.63 0.89
C VAL A 34 10.30 -10.56 -0.16
N LYS A 35 9.32 -10.26 -1.01
CA LYS A 35 9.36 -9.19 -2.01
C LYS A 35 8.21 -8.22 -1.79
N GLU A 36 8.47 -6.94 -2.04
CA GLU A 36 7.43 -5.92 -2.05
C GLU A 36 6.88 -5.79 -3.48
N ARG A 37 5.64 -6.20 -3.69
CA ARG A 37 4.92 -6.00 -4.94
C ARG A 37 4.17 -4.68 -4.90
N TYR A 38 4.39 -3.83 -5.88
CA TYR A 38 3.60 -2.61 -6.05
C TYR A 38 2.16 -2.96 -6.45
N ILE A 39 1.18 -2.37 -5.75
CA ILE A 39 -0.25 -2.56 -6.01
C ILE A 39 -0.81 -1.37 -6.78
N GLY A 40 -0.55 -0.15 -6.31
CA GLY A 40 -1.10 1.07 -6.90
C GLY A 40 -0.97 2.30 -6.01
N PRO A 41 -1.38 3.48 -6.49
CA PRO A 41 -1.56 4.65 -5.64
C PRO A 41 -2.71 4.41 -4.65
N LEU A 42 -2.60 4.95 -3.43
CA LEU A 42 -3.58 4.69 -2.36
C LEU A 42 -5.00 5.12 -2.74
N ASP A 43 -5.14 6.26 -3.42
CA ASP A 43 -6.42 6.82 -3.84
C ASP A 43 -7.20 5.86 -4.75
N ASP A 44 -6.52 5.30 -5.75
CA ASP A 44 -7.07 4.34 -6.71
C ASP A 44 -7.46 3.01 -6.04
N VAL A 45 -6.65 2.54 -5.08
CA VAL A 45 -6.95 1.34 -4.29
C VAL A 45 -8.20 1.54 -3.43
N VAL A 46 -8.33 2.69 -2.78
CA VAL A 46 -9.50 3.03 -1.96
C VAL A 46 -10.74 3.18 -2.83
N GLU A 47 -10.65 3.88 -3.96
CA GLU A 47 -11.75 4.04 -4.91
C GLU A 47 -12.24 2.67 -5.41
N THR A 48 -11.31 1.79 -5.79
CA THR A 48 -11.62 0.42 -6.21
C THR A 48 -12.35 -0.35 -5.10
N TYR A 49 -11.86 -0.28 -3.87
CA TYR A 49 -12.51 -0.94 -2.72
C TYR A 49 -13.92 -0.41 -2.47
N GLU A 50 -14.14 0.89 -2.49
CA GLU A 50 -15.45 1.50 -2.27
C GLU A 50 -16.45 1.13 -3.37
N LYS A 51 -15.98 1.04 -4.63
CA LYS A 51 -16.78 0.55 -5.76
C LYS A 51 -17.19 -0.92 -5.57
N PHE A 52 -16.26 -1.79 -5.17
CA PHE A 52 -16.57 -3.20 -4.88
C PHE A 52 -17.51 -3.34 -3.67
N ARG A 53 -17.32 -2.53 -2.62
CA ARG A 53 -18.11 -2.58 -1.40
C ARG A 53 -19.54 -2.10 -1.59
N SER A 54 -19.75 -1.10 -2.46
CA SER A 54 -21.08 -0.53 -2.73
C SER A 54 -21.97 -1.43 -3.59
N GLY A 55 -21.49 -2.63 -3.96
CA GLY A 55 -22.19 -3.54 -4.85
C GLY A 55 -22.11 -3.02 -6.28
N GLY A 56 -21.13 -3.52 -7.04
CA GLY A 56 -21.12 -3.34 -8.49
C GLY A 56 -22.39 -3.87 -9.14
#